data_AF-A0A924C8Q8-F1
#
_entry.id   AF-A0A924C8Q8-F1
#
_cell.length_a   1.000
_cell.length_b   1.000
_cell.length_c   1.000
_cell.angle_alpha   90.00
_cell.angle_beta   90.00
_cell.angle_gamma   90.00
#
_symmetry.space_group_name_H-M   'P 1'
#
loop_
_entity.id
_entity.type
_entity.pdbx_description
1 polymer ?
#
loop_
_entity_poly.entity_id
_entity_poly.type
_entity_poly.pdbx_seq_one_letter_code
_entity_poly.pdbx_strand_id
1 'polypeptide(L)'
;LMVLAPFAVLTAANVNEKFFGDSRGSSWARQYDLLTGLNIVSQYPLGGIGFDHKRYTALGGSLGFEDSGLSAESLDERSSSNGLVQVFYSVGIPLALVFVIGLFRNPFLRPRWIVGVMLTLALSGEALAFTPFFAMLAFGGMLRRQP
;
A
#
# COMPACT_ATOMS: atom_id res chain seq x y z
N LEU A 1 16.95 1.99 31.33
CA LEU A 1 17.75 2.55 30.21
C LEU A 1 18.43 1.48 29.34
N MET A 2 19.04 0.43 29.91
CA MET A 2 19.77 -0.61 29.15
C MET A 2 18.96 -1.39 28.10
N VAL A 3 17.65 -1.53 28.24
CA VAL A 3 16.78 -2.25 27.28
C VAL A 3 16.51 -1.44 25.99
N LEU A 4 16.61 -0.11 26.06
CA LEU A 4 16.38 0.76 24.89
C LEU A 4 17.59 0.84 23.95
N ALA A 5 18.80 0.61 24.45
CA ALA A 5 20.03 0.67 23.67
C ALA A 5 20.07 -0.35 22.51
N PRO A 6 19.79 -1.66 22.70
CA PRO A 6 19.79 -2.60 21.58
C PRO A 6 18.67 -2.27 20.57
N PHE A 7 17.53 -1.78 21.04
CA PHE A 7 16.43 -1.35 20.18
C PHE A 7 16.82 -0.15 19.31
N ALA A 8 17.48 0.86 19.89
CA ALA A 8 17.97 2.03 19.17
C ALA A 8 19.00 1.66 18.10
N VAL A 9 19.93 0.76 18.42
CA VAL A 9 20.95 0.28 17.45
C VAL A 9 20.31 -0.49 16.30
N LEU A 10 19.37 -1.40 16.58
CA LEU A 10 18.64 -2.14 15.53
C LEU A 10 17.79 -1.23 14.65
N THR A 11 17.15 -0.21 15.25
CA THR A 11 16.35 0.76 14.50
C THR A 11 17.25 1.64 13.63
N ALA A 12 18.37 2.12 14.17
CA ALA A 12 19.35 2.91 13.41
C ALA A 12 19.99 2.11 12.28
N ALA A 13 20.31 0.83 12.51
CA ALA A 13 20.83 -0.06 11.48
C ALA A 13 19.81 -0.31 10.37
N ASN A 14 18.53 -0.56 10.70
CA ASN A 14 17.46 -0.73 9.72
C ASN A 14 17.19 0.54 8.90
N VAL A 15 17.21 1.70 9.56
CA VAL A 15 17.07 3.01 8.90
C VAL A 15 18.27 3.23 7.98
N ASN A 16 19.48 3.03 8.47
CA ASN A 16 20.69 3.18 7.68
C ASN A 16 20.73 2.20 6.50
N GLU A 17 20.31 0.95 6.66
CA GLU A 17 20.26 0.00 5.54
C GLU A 17 19.26 0.44 4.45
N LYS A 18 18.11 1.00 4.86
CA LYS A 18 17.09 1.53 3.95
C LYS A 18 17.52 2.79 3.18
N PHE A 19 18.36 3.65 3.79
CA PHE A 19 18.82 4.92 3.19
C PHE A 19 20.23 4.87 2.60
N PHE A 20 21.09 4.06 3.19
CA PHE A 20 22.52 3.75 3.01
C PHE A 20 22.91 2.58 2.09
N GLY A 21 22.19 1.46 2.28
CA GLY A 21 22.68 0.12 1.96
C GLY A 21 22.00 -0.54 0.75
N ASP A 22 22.15 -1.85 0.64
CA ASP A 22 21.71 -2.63 -0.52
C ASP A 22 20.17 -2.68 -0.64
N SER A 23 19.47 -2.41 0.46
CA SER A 23 18.00 -2.29 0.47
C SER A 23 17.45 -1.02 -0.22
N ARG A 24 18.31 -0.11 -0.68
CA ARG A 24 17.91 1.09 -1.46
C ARG A 24 17.11 0.74 -2.70
N GLY A 25 17.51 -0.29 -3.43
CA GLY A 25 16.80 -0.71 -4.65
C GLY A 25 15.34 -1.12 -4.38
N SER A 26 15.07 -1.73 -3.23
CA SER A 26 13.73 -2.09 -2.78
C SER A 26 12.89 -0.87 -2.41
N SER A 27 13.49 0.13 -1.76
CA SER A 27 12.84 1.42 -1.46
C SER A 27 12.50 2.19 -2.74
N TRP A 28 13.41 2.23 -3.71
CA TRP A 28 13.19 2.85 -5.02
C TRP A 28 12.06 2.17 -5.80
N ALA A 29 12.02 0.83 -5.82
CA ALA A 29 10.93 0.09 -6.47
C ALA A 29 9.56 0.40 -5.84
N ARG A 30 9.48 0.51 -4.50
CA ARG A 30 8.25 0.90 -3.80
C ARG A 30 7.81 2.33 -4.13
N GLN A 31 8.76 3.24 -4.29
CA GLN A 31 8.48 4.61 -4.68
C GLN A 31 7.99 4.70 -6.13
N TYR A 32 8.58 3.91 -7.02
CA TYR A 32 8.13 3.76 -8.40
C TYR A 32 6.69 3.23 -8.48
N ASP A 33 6.37 2.16 -7.73
CA ASP A 33 5.01 1.62 -7.63
C ASP A 33 4.01 2.67 -7.12
N LEU A 34 4.40 3.44 -6.10
CA LEU A 34 3.55 4.49 -5.54
C LEU A 34 3.25 5.58 -6.58
N LEU A 35 4.27 6.08 -7.27
CA LEU A 35 4.09 7.14 -8.26
C LEU A 35 3.27 6.65 -9.46
N THR A 36 3.56 5.45 -9.96
CA THR A 36 2.82 4.82 -11.06
C THR A 36 1.35 4.63 -10.69
N GLY A 37 1.09 4.05 -9.51
CA GLY A 37 -0.28 3.86 -9.02
C GLY A 37 -1.03 5.19 -8.84
N LEU A 38 -0.38 6.24 -8.30
CA LEU A 38 -0.99 7.56 -8.18
C LEU A 38 -1.29 8.20 -9.55
N ASN A 39 -0.42 8.03 -10.54
CA ASN A 39 -0.68 8.50 -11.91
C ASN A 39 -1.91 7.80 -12.50
N ILE A 40 -2.00 6.47 -12.36
CA ILE A 40 -3.18 5.71 -12.79
C ILE A 40 -4.46 6.20 -12.09
N VAL A 41 -4.41 6.46 -10.77
CA VAL A 41 -5.55 7.00 -10.02
C VAL A 41 -5.98 8.37 -10.55
N SER A 42 -5.02 9.22 -10.93
CA SER A 42 -5.32 10.54 -11.51
C SER A 42 -6.05 10.46 -12.85
N GLN A 43 -5.76 9.42 -13.66
CA GLN A 43 -6.40 9.21 -14.96
C GLN A 43 -7.72 8.46 -14.86
N TYR A 44 -7.84 7.54 -13.90
CA TYR A 44 -9.02 6.70 -13.69
C TYR A 44 -9.59 6.87 -12.27
N PRO A 45 -9.98 8.10 -11.85
CA PRO A 45 -10.30 8.38 -10.45
C PRO A 45 -11.59 7.73 -9.96
N LEU A 46 -12.54 7.42 -10.84
CA LEU A 46 -13.86 6.92 -10.44
C LEU A 46 -13.92 5.39 -10.33
N GLY A 47 -13.48 4.69 -11.37
CA GLY A 47 -13.60 3.22 -11.45
C GLY A 47 -12.29 2.46 -11.29
N GLY A 48 -11.15 3.17 -11.25
CA GLY A 48 -9.84 2.54 -11.34
C GLY A 48 -9.66 1.76 -12.65
N ILE A 49 -8.69 0.85 -12.65
CA ILE A 49 -8.36 -0.02 -13.78
C ILE A 49 -8.72 -1.50 -13.54
N GLY A 50 -9.33 -1.81 -12.39
CA GLY A 50 -9.62 -3.18 -11.96
C GLY A 50 -8.40 -3.93 -11.41
N PHE A 51 -8.54 -5.25 -11.27
CA PHE A 51 -7.51 -6.15 -10.73
C PHE A 51 -6.61 -6.77 -11.81
N ASP A 52 -6.55 -6.17 -12.99
CA ASP A 52 -5.78 -6.70 -14.11
C ASP A 52 -4.31 -6.23 -14.04
N HIS A 53 -3.44 -7.13 -13.60
CA HIS A 53 -1.98 -6.88 -13.53
C HIS A 53 -1.38 -6.53 -14.90
N LYS A 54 -1.89 -7.10 -15.99
CA LYS A 54 -1.38 -6.79 -17.35
C LYS A 54 -1.70 -5.36 -17.75
N ARG A 55 -2.84 -4.86 -17.29
CA ARG A 55 -3.24 -3.47 -17.50
C ARG A 55 -2.42 -2.51 -16.64
N TYR A 56 -2.07 -2.92 -15.42
CA TYR A 56 -1.15 -2.16 -14.56
C TYR A 56 0.26 -2.08 -15.17
N THR A 57 0.83 -3.19 -15.66
CA THR A 57 2.17 -3.18 -16.30
C THR A 57 2.17 -2.40 -17.62
N ALA A 58 1.15 -2.57 -18.47
CA ALA A 58 1.02 -1.82 -19.71
C ALA A 58 0.91 -0.31 -19.46
N LEU A 59 0.09 0.11 -18.49
CA LEU A 59 -0.02 1.52 -18.12
C LEU A 59 1.24 2.02 -17.43
N GLY A 60 1.88 1.20 -16.58
CA GLY A 60 3.13 1.53 -15.91
C GLY A 60 4.29 1.76 -16.87
N GLY A 61 4.34 1.07 -18.01
CA GLY A 61 5.31 1.35 -19.07
C GLY A 61 5.06 2.67 -19.81
N SER A 62 3.81 3.14 -19.87
CA SER A 62 3.43 4.39 -20.58
C SER A 62 3.30 5.61 -19.68
N LEU A 63 3.08 5.41 -18.38
CA LEU A 63 2.78 6.45 -17.38
C LEU A 63 3.79 6.48 -16.21
N GLY A 64 4.67 5.47 -16.14
CA GLY A 64 5.80 5.44 -15.23
C GLY A 64 6.99 6.24 -15.77
N PHE A 65 7.98 6.48 -14.91
CA PHE A 65 9.21 7.17 -15.31
C PHE A 65 10.03 6.31 -16.28
N GLU A 66 10.33 6.85 -17.46
CA GLU A 66 11.01 6.20 -18.60
C GLU A 66 12.51 5.89 -18.36
N ASP A 67 13.05 6.13 -17.16
CA ASP A 67 14.49 6.09 -16.91
C ASP A 67 14.88 5.43 -15.57
N SER A 68 14.55 4.15 -15.44
CA SER A 68 15.30 3.29 -14.54
C SER A 68 15.54 1.97 -15.27
N GLY A 69 16.81 1.57 -15.41
CA GLY A 69 17.25 0.38 -16.13
C GLY A 69 16.81 -0.94 -15.50
N LEU A 70 15.52 -1.11 -15.29
CA LEU A 70 14.87 -2.33 -14.83
C LEU A 70 14.24 -2.98 -16.06
N SER A 71 14.89 -4.03 -16.54
CA SER A 71 14.44 -4.83 -17.68
C SER A 71 12.98 -5.26 -17.50
N ALA A 72 12.22 -5.23 -18.60
CA ALA A 72 10.80 -5.61 -18.68
C ALA A 72 10.49 -6.99 -18.07
N GLU A 73 11.49 -7.85 -17.93
CA GLU A 73 11.42 -9.19 -17.33
C GLU A 73 11.23 -9.17 -15.80
N SER A 74 11.58 -8.06 -15.12
CA SER A 74 11.40 -7.89 -13.67
C SER A 74 10.07 -7.25 -13.25
N LEU A 75 9.28 -6.77 -14.22
CA LEU A 75 7.99 -6.10 -14.00
C LEU A 75 6.80 -7.07 -14.11
N ASP A 76 6.95 -8.21 -14.80
CA ASP A 76 5.86 -9.15 -15.08
C ASP A 76 5.43 -9.99 -13.85
N GLU A 77 6.27 -10.04 -12.81
CA GLU A 77 6.00 -10.79 -11.56
C GLU A 77 5.60 -9.91 -10.36
N ARG A 78 5.64 -8.57 -10.49
CA ARG A 78 5.44 -7.68 -9.33
C ARG A 78 4.04 -7.11 -9.26
N SER A 79 3.20 -7.74 -8.43
CA SER A 79 2.03 -7.08 -7.84
C SER A 79 2.49 -5.87 -7.02
N SER A 80 1.89 -4.69 -7.23
CA SER A 80 2.20 -3.43 -6.54
C SER A 80 2.54 -3.65 -5.07
N SER A 81 3.70 -3.18 -4.63
CA SER A 81 4.18 -3.36 -3.26
C SER A 81 3.44 -2.54 -2.20
N ASN A 82 2.50 -1.68 -2.60
CA ASN A 82 1.68 -0.85 -1.73
C ASN A 82 0.20 -1.23 -1.84
N GLY A 83 -0.34 -1.89 -0.82
CA GLY A 83 -1.73 -2.34 -0.78
C GLY A 83 -2.73 -1.19 -0.71
N LEU A 84 -2.38 -0.05 -0.12
CA LEU A 84 -3.27 1.12 -0.10
C LEU A 84 -3.42 1.71 -1.51
N VAL A 85 -2.29 1.98 -2.18
CA VAL A 85 -2.28 2.47 -3.57
C VAL A 85 -2.97 1.47 -4.50
N GLN A 86 -2.80 0.17 -4.24
CA GLN A 86 -3.51 -0.90 -4.93
C GLN A 86 -5.03 -0.75 -4.85
N VAL A 87 -5.59 -0.45 -3.68
CA VAL A 87 -7.03 -0.20 -3.56
C VAL A 87 -7.45 0.99 -4.43
N PHE A 88 -6.72 2.11 -4.35
CA PHE A 88 -7.07 3.29 -5.12
C PHE A 88 -7.02 3.08 -6.63
N TYR A 89 -5.96 2.48 -7.17
CA TYR A 89 -5.88 2.28 -8.62
C TYR A 89 -6.82 1.16 -9.10
N SER A 90 -7.14 0.18 -8.25
CA SER A 90 -7.98 -0.96 -8.66
C SER A 90 -9.45 -0.59 -8.72
N VAL A 91 -9.97 0.11 -7.71
CA VAL A 91 -11.42 0.39 -7.58
C VAL A 91 -11.80 1.86 -7.67
N GLY A 92 -10.82 2.75 -7.81
CA GLY A 92 -11.03 4.20 -7.85
C GLY A 92 -11.24 4.83 -6.46
N ILE A 93 -11.17 6.16 -6.42
CA ILE A 93 -11.27 6.99 -5.22
C ILE A 93 -12.60 6.75 -4.46
N PRO A 94 -13.79 6.70 -5.09
CA PRO A 94 -15.04 6.59 -4.34
C PRO A 94 -15.09 5.32 -3.49
N LEU A 95 -14.76 4.16 -4.08
CA LEU A 95 -14.81 2.89 -3.35
C LEU A 95 -13.60 2.71 -2.43
N ALA A 96 -12.42 3.22 -2.81
CA ALA A 96 -11.24 3.22 -1.95
C ALA A 96 -11.47 4.02 -0.66
N LEU A 97 -12.14 5.18 -0.73
CA LEU A 97 -12.48 5.96 0.46
C LEU A 97 -13.40 5.18 1.40
N VAL A 98 -14.38 4.46 0.86
CA VAL A 98 -15.26 3.59 1.66
C VAL A 98 -14.44 2.52 2.39
N PHE A 99 -13.50 1.88 1.69
CA PHE A 99 -12.58 0.90 2.27
C PHE A 99 -11.75 1.50 3.42
N VAL A 100 -11.10 2.65 3.19
CA VAL A 100 -10.27 3.32 4.20
C VAL A 100 -11.11 3.75 5.40
N ILE A 101 -12.27 4.37 5.18
CA ILE A 101 -13.19 4.78 6.26
C ILE A 101 -13.60 3.57 7.10
N GLY A 102 -13.83 2.42 6.47
CA GLY A 102 -14.13 1.15 7.13
C GLY A 102 -13.06 0.74 8.15
N LEU A 103 -11.77 0.87 7.79
CA LEU A 103 -10.66 0.55 8.70
C LEU A 103 -10.67 1.40 9.98
N PHE A 104 -11.02 2.68 9.89
CA PHE A 104 -11.10 3.60 11.03
C PHE A 104 -12.38 3.46 11.86
N ARG A 105 -13.41 2.82 11.31
CA ARG A 105 -14.72 2.64 11.95
C ARG A 105 -14.94 1.25 12.54
N ASN A 106 -13.93 0.37 12.48
CA ASN A 106 -14.07 -1.00 12.93
C ASN A 106 -14.46 -1.09 14.42
N PRO A 107 -15.63 -1.68 14.76
CA PRO A 107 -16.13 -1.75 16.13
C PRO A 107 -15.42 -2.81 16.99
N PHE A 108 -14.77 -3.79 16.35
CA PHE A 108 -14.08 -4.90 17.01
C PHE A 108 -12.70 -4.49 17.53
N LEU A 109 -12.15 -3.37 17.04
CA LEU A 109 -10.79 -2.92 17.34
C LEU A 109 -10.83 -1.63 18.16
N ARG A 110 -10.42 -1.70 19.44
CA ARG A 110 -10.29 -0.54 20.33
C ARG A 110 -8.84 -0.40 20.81
N PRO A 111 -8.27 0.82 20.82
CA PRO A 111 -8.81 2.08 20.34
C PRO A 111 -8.83 2.19 18.80
N ARG A 112 -10.00 2.45 18.23
CA ARG A 112 -10.27 2.38 16.77
C ARG A 112 -9.35 3.25 15.90
N TRP A 113 -8.95 4.42 16.39
CA TRP A 113 -8.10 5.32 15.62
C TRP A 113 -6.66 4.81 15.53
N ILE A 114 -6.09 4.31 16.64
CA ILE A 114 -4.72 3.78 16.67
C ILE A 114 -4.65 2.56 15.76
N VAL A 115 -5.61 1.64 15.91
CA VAL A 115 -5.63 0.43 15.10
C VAL A 115 -5.88 0.77 13.63
N GLY A 116 -6.75 1.73 13.31
CA GLY A 116 -6.94 2.23 11.95
C GLY A 116 -5.65 2.81 11.33
N VAL A 117 -4.90 3.61 12.10
CA VAL A 117 -3.58 4.11 11.67
C VAL A 117 -2.60 2.96 11.44
N MET A 118 -2.50 2.01 12.38
CA MET A 118 -1.61 0.86 12.26
C MET A 118 -1.94 0.00 11.05
N LEU A 119 -3.22 -0.27 10.80
CA LEU A 119 -3.67 -1.03 9.62
C LEU A 119 -3.37 -0.28 8.33
N THR A 120 -3.58 1.04 8.30
CA THR A 120 -3.26 1.86 7.12
C THR A 120 -1.75 1.86 6.84
N LEU A 121 -0.91 1.94 7.88
CA LEU A 121 0.54 1.84 7.76
C LEU A 121 0.97 0.46 7.28
N ALA A 122 0.36 -0.61 7.81
CA ALA A 122 0.62 -1.98 7.36
C ALA A 122 0.28 -2.17 5.88
N LEU A 123 -0.89 -1.69 5.44
CA LEU A 123 -1.32 -1.73 4.05
C LEU A 123 -0.50 -0.85 3.12
N SER A 124 0.18 0.17 3.64
CA SER A 124 1.12 0.98 2.85
C SER A 124 2.45 0.26 2.62
N GLY A 125 2.79 -0.69 3.49
CA GLY A 125 4.04 -1.46 3.42
C GLY A 125 3.96 -2.72 2.57
N GLU A 126 2.76 -3.29 2.40
CA GLU A 126 2.53 -4.55 1.69
C GLU A 126 1.19 -4.60 0.95
N ALA A 127 1.11 -5.43 -0.09
CA ALA A 127 -0.04 -5.63 -0.97
C ALA A 127 -1.15 -6.51 -0.34
N LEU A 128 -1.58 -6.20 0.89
CA LEU A 128 -2.48 -7.07 1.66
C LEU A 128 -3.95 -6.64 1.65
N ALA A 129 -4.28 -5.51 1.03
CA ALA A 129 -5.59 -4.87 1.19
C ALA A 129 -6.77 -5.74 0.73
N PHE A 130 -6.57 -6.53 -0.32
CA PHE A 130 -7.59 -7.43 -0.86
C PHE A 130 -7.55 -8.85 -0.30
N THR A 131 -6.69 -9.12 0.67
CA THR A 131 -6.74 -10.41 1.38
C THR A 131 -8.03 -10.50 2.21
N PRO A 132 -8.58 -11.70 2.42
CA PRO A 132 -9.83 -11.87 3.16
C PRO A 132 -9.82 -11.21 4.55
N PHE A 133 -8.68 -11.23 5.25
CA PHE A 133 -8.54 -10.62 6.57
C PHE A 133 -8.71 -9.10 6.55
N PHE A 134 -7.96 -8.38 5.71
CA PHE A 134 -8.05 -6.92 5.64
C PHE A 134 -9.36 -6.44 5.03
N ALA A 135 -9.91 -7.17 4.05
CA ALA A 135 -11.23 -6.91 3.51
C ALA A 135 -12.33 -7.07 4.58
N MET A 136 -12.27 -8.13 5.40
CA MET A 136 -13.19 -8.33 6.53
C MET A 136 -13.09 -7.18 7.53
N LEU A 137 -11.88 -6.70 7.83
CA LEU A 137 -11.69 -5.57 8.75
C LEU A 137 -12.25 -4.26 8.19
N ALA A 138 -11.97 -3.96 6.91
CA ALA A 138 -12.48 -2.76 6.25
C ALA A 138 -14.02 -2.78 6.18
N PHE A 139 -14.60 -3.84 5.62
CA PHE A 139 -16.06 -3.93 5.46
C PHE A 139 -16.79 -4.16 6.78
N GLY A 140 -16.18 -4.86 7.73
CA GLY A 140 -16.72 -5.03 9.08
C GLY A 140 -16.87 -3.71 9.85
N GLY A 141 -16.05 -2.69 9.54
CA GLY A 141 -16.23 -1.34 10.08
C GLY A 141 -17.40 -0.55 9.49
N MET A 142 -18.01 -1.06 8.42
CA MET A 142 -19.22 -0.50 7.84
C MET A 142 -20.50 -1.11 8.43
N LEU A 143 -20.40 -2.26 9.12
CA LEU A 143 -21.56 -2.86 9.78
C LEU A 143 -22.10 -1.91 10.85
N ARG A 144 -23.37 -1.51 10.69
CA ARG A 144 -24.08 -0.66 11.65
C ARG A 144 -24.22 -1.44 12.95
N ARG A 145 -23.75 -0.86 14.06
CA ARG A 145 -24.10 -1.32 15.40
C ARG A 145 -25.62 -1.21 15.53
N GLN A 146 -26.32 -2.34 15.61
CA GLN A 146 -27.71 -2.32 16.06
C GLN A 146 -27.69 -1.80 17.52
N PRO A 147 -28.59 -0.86 17.85
CA PRO A 147 -28.66 -0.24 19.18
C PRO A 147 -28.95 -1.27 20.28
#